data_AF-K2PFB2-F1
#
_entry.id   AF-K2PFB2-F1
#
_cell.length_a   1.000
_cell.length_b   1.000
_cell.length_c   1.000
_cell.angle_alpha   90.00
_cell.angle_beta   90.00
_cell.angle_gamma   90.00
#
_symmetry.space_group_name_H-M   'P 1'
#
loop_
_entity.id
_entity.type
_entity.pdbx_description
1 polymer ?
#
loop_
_entity_poly.entity_id
_entity_poly.type
_entity_poly.pdbx_seq_one_letter_code
_entity_poly.pdbx_strand_id
1 'polypeptide(L)'
;MVDGAKTSPADGMEGWRLYDENAEKIGSSREQQVLFELKKLLGWTPSVTLDATVDAFLLRYLSAVHLSVSEAVALLKQRRSYEMSLLSLYITSPVLEALRSGTVSVIGRDVLGRPVLYIRAHRFIQFGLDAQDTQRFLSVVMEYMLSYCTRAPSLPLHVSRNGDTLPSLHQQQIILLVNEEISSWHASQAALANVHAVRSIIKKYYPRFIGLLLIFEASWDVRQGIKAAFGENPGEEKRVVQMVTRGNIQKYIDRSVLTRELGGNNTSVESPHNFADAVLSHWFNVRSYLSLEDPKARPLWQLPPSFVNINDWKQHLQRREMPATLSPDGNSSPQAQQFLSRRTSSYFDSITCTSLRRSTVLRRGLDEDEGFCSALSEVEEMIPSFNSPQLTPREVSIDIDGTNSSATVLLRELHKERELRIAAEQQLKKMRLGITLDLSMATEVERTLTHMHKELNVLIGNVVVRAREAAAKGSPPTLLQLLDLTLSVIEMAVHNAQRVPAMKFAVPVTQGPESNSPCCCVM
;
A
#
# COMPACT_ATOMS: atom_id res chain seq x y z
N MET A 1 -54.21 21.81 -47.73
CA MET A 1 -54.16 20.57 -46.92
C MET A 1 -53.29 19.60 -47.69
N VAL A 2 -52.01 19.48 -47.30
CA VAL A 2 -51.08 18.47 -47.80
C VAL A 2 -50.18 18.10 -46.62
N ASP A 3 -50.12 16.80 -46.35
CA ASP A 3 -49.34 16.15 -45.30
C ASP A 3 -47.84 16.37 -45.46
N GLY A 4 -47.16 16.61 -44.33
CA GLY A 4 -45.71 16.68 -44.23
C GLY A 4 -45.21 15.77 -43.11
N ALA A 5 -44.90 14.52 -43.46
CA ALA A 5 -44.29 13.54 -42.58
C ALA A 5 -42.86 13.99 -42.17
N LYS A 6 -42.63 14.15 -40.86
CA LYS A 6 -41.29 14.29 -40.28
C LYS A 6 -40.79 12.92 -39.83
N THR A 7 -39.83 12.37 -40.56
CA THR A 7 -38.99 11.25 -40.13
C THR A 7 -37.98 11.74 -39.10
N SER A 8 -38.02 11.19 -37.89
CA SER A 8 -36.96 11.35 -36.87
C SER A 8 -35.81 10.37 -37.14
N PRO A 9 -34.53 10.79 -37.04
CA PRO A 9 -33.42 9.87 -37.15
C PRO A 9 -33.26 9.08 -35.85
N ALA A 10 -33.27 7.76 -35.98
CA ALA A 10 -32.80 6.83 -34.96
C ALA A 10 -31.27 6.76 -35.05
N ASP A 11 -30.56 7.25 -34.03
CA ASP A 11 -29.20 6.79 -33.74
C ASP A 11 -28.78 7.18 -32.31
N GLY A 12 -28.15 6.25 -31.58
CA GLY A 12 -27.57 6.50 -30.25
C GLY A 12 -28.00 5.59 -29.10
N MET A 13 -28.29 4.30 -29.34
CA MET A 13 -28.46 3.28 -28.28
C MET A 13 -27.49 2.11 -28.46
N GLU A 14 -26.18 2.38 -28.39
CA GLU A 14 -25.18 1.33 -28.14
C GLU A 14 -24.75 1.41 -26.68
N GLY A 15 -25.20 0.45 -25.84
CA GLY A 15 -24.76 0.35 -24.45
C GLY A 15 -25.58 -0.58 -23.55
N TRP A 16 -26.83 -0.90 -23.94
CA TRP A 16 -27.67 -1.83 -23.20
C TRP A 16 -27.75 -3.15 -23.99
N ARG A 17 -26.76 -4.03 -23.82
CA ARG A 17 -26.92 -5.41 -24.31
C ARG A 17 -28.09 -6.04 -23.56
N LEU A 18 -29.00 -6.63 -24.35
CA LEU A 18 -30.25 -7.23 -23.92
C LEU A 18 -30.01 -8.18 -22.74
N TYR A 19 -30.68 -7.86 -21.64
CA TYR A 19 -31.06 -8.82 -20.63
C TYR A 19 -31.77 -10.00 -21.30
N ASP A 20 -31.24 -11.21 -21.19
CA ASP A 20 -31.97 -12.40 -21.64
C ASP A 20 -32.95 -12.83 -20.54
N GLU A 21 -34.19 -12.37 -20.64
CA GLU A 21 -35.28 -12.74 -19.73
C GLU A 21 -35.48 -14.27 -19.63
N ASN A 22 -34.98 -15.06 -20.59
CA ASN A 22 -35.06 -16.51 -20.51
C ASN A 22 -34.05 -17.14 -19.55
N ALA A 23 -33.02 -16.42 -19.11
CA ALA A 23 -32.02 -16.92 -18.17
C ALA A 23 -32.47 -16.85 -16.69
N GLU A 24 -33.49 -16.04 -16.37
CA GLU A 24 -34.20 -16.11 -15.08
C GLU A 24 -34.96 -17.43 -14.90
N LYS A 25 -35.40 -18.07 -16.01
CA LYS A 25 -36.07 -19.38 -15.96
C LYS A 25 -35.14 -20.52 -15.51
N ILE A 26 -33.83 -20.29 -15.47
CA ILE A 26 -32.80 -21.25 -15.03
C ILE A 26 -32.38 -20.97 -13.58
N GLY A 27 -32.98 -19.98 -12.90
CA GLY A 27 -32.69 -19.66 -11.50
C GLY A 27 -31.37 -18.90 -11.30
N SER A 28 -30.73 -18.42 -12.36
CA SER A 28 -29.50 -17.62 -12.26
C SER A 28 -29.80 -16.15 -12.05
N SER A 29 -29.20 -15.53 -11.02
CA SER A 29 -29.35 -14.09 -10.80
C SER A 29 -28.65 -13.29 -11.89
N ARG A 30 -29.12 -12.06 -12.15
CA ARG A 30 -28.45 -11.12 -13.08
C ARG A 30 -26.95 -10.97 -12.77
N GLU A 31 -26.58 -10.94 -11.49
CA GLU A 31 -25.18 -10.86 -11.06
C GLU A 31 -24.36 -12.08 -11.47
N GLN A 32 -24.94 -13.29 -11.40
CA GLN A 32 -24.28 -14.53 -11.84
C GLN A 32 -24.02 -14.54 -13.34
N GLN A 33 -24.99 -14.10 -14.14
CA GLN A 33 -24.87 -14.04 -15.59
C GLN A 33 -23.76 -13.08 -16.01
N VAL A 34 -23.78 -11.86 -15.47
CA VAL A 34 -22.77 -10.83 -15.78
C VAL A 34 -21.37 -11.25 -15.27
N LEU A 35 -21.29 -11.89 -14.11
CA LEU A 35 -20.03 -12.43 -13.59
C LEU A 35 -19.47 -13.52 -14.52
N PHE A 36 -20.33 -14.42 -14.99
CA PHE A 36 -19.94 -15.46 -15.95
C PHE A 36 -19.45 -14.87 -17.27
N GLU A 37 -20.13 -13.85 -17.80
CA GLU A 37 -19.70 -13.13 -18.99
C GLU A 37 -18.32 -12.47 -18.80
N LEU A 38 -18.12 -11.79 -17.66
CA LEU A 38 -16.83 -11.19 -17.33
C LEU A 38 -15.72 -12.25 -17.23
N LYS A 39 -15.96 -13.36 -16.53
CA LYS A 39 -15.00 -14.48 -16.44
C LYS A 39 -14.63 -15.02 -17.82
N LYS A 40 -15.62 -15.23 -18.69
CA LYS A 40 -15.40 -15.71 -20.07
C LYS A 40 -14.54 -14.74 -20.86
N LEU A 41 -14.83 -13.43 -20.78
CA LEU A 41 -14.06 -12.40 -21.48
C LEU A 41 -12.61 -12.31 -20.98
N LEU A 42 -12.40 -12.53 -19.68
CA LEU A 42 -11.06 -12.53 -19.09
C LEU A 42 -10.31 -13.88 -19.25
N GLY A 43 -10.86 -14.83 -20.01
CA GLY A 43 -10.24 -16.13 -20.26
C GLY A 43 -10.11 -17.00 -19.01
N TRP A 44 -10.98 -16.80 -18.01
CA TRP A 44 -10.98 -17.58 -16.78
C TRP A 44 -11.35 -19.04 -17.05
N THR A 45 -10.67 -19.96 -16.37
CA THR A 45 -10.93 -21.40 -16.45
C THR A 45 -11.30 -21.91 -15.05
N PRO A 46 -12.36 -22.74 -14.90
CA PRO A 46 -12.78 -23.21 -13.59
C PRO A 46 -11.67 -23.99 -12.90
N SER A 47 -11.37 -23.65 -11.65
CA SER A 47 -10.40 -24.38 -10.83
C SER A 47 -10.97 -24.59 -9.43
N VAL A 48 -10.95 -25.83 -8.95
CA VAL A 48 -11.74 -26.31 -7.80
C VAL A 48 -11.56 -25.51 -6.48
N THR A 49 -10.51 -24.69 -6.31
CA THR A 49 -10.17 -24.03 -5.03
C THR A 49 -10.21 -22.50 -5.03
N LEU A 50 -10.30 -21.82 -6.18
CA LEU A 50 -10.16 -20.34 -6.26
C LEU A 50 -11.46 -19.60 -6.60
N ASP A 51 -12.56 -20.33 -6.86
CA ASP A 51 -13.78 -19.74 -7.43
C ASP A 51 -14.37 -18.66 -6.52
N ALA A 52 -14.52 -18.89 -5.22
CA ALA A 52 -15.19 -17.92 -4.34
C ALA A 52 -14.45 -16.59 -4.16
N THR A 53 -13.11 -16.61 -4.06
CA THR A 53 -12.32 -15.39 -3.84
C THR A 53 -12.17 -14.57 -5.11
N VAL A 54 -12.02 -15.22 -6.26
CA VAL A 54 -12.03 -14.55 -7.57
C VAL A 54 -13.41 -13.95 -7.84
N ASP A 55 -14.48 -14.63 -7.46
CA ASP A 55 -15.84 -14.15 -7.68
C ASP A 55 -16.13 -12.91 -6.85
N ALA A 56 -15.79 -12.94 -5.56
CA ALA A 56 -15.90 -11.76 -4.70
C ALA A 56 -15.05 -10.58 -5.23
N PHE A 57 -13.87 -10.85 -5.78
CA PHE A 57 -13.03 -9.82 -6.40
C PHE A 57 -13.72 -9.20 -7.63
N LEU A 58 -14.13 -10.01 -8.59
CA LEU A 58 -14.76 -9.54 -9.83
C LEU A 58 -16.11 -8.85 -9.59
N LEU A 59 -16.91 -9.37 -8.65
CA LEU A 59 -18.17 -8.76 -8.27
C LEU A 59 -17.98 -7.35 -7.69
N ARG A 60 -16.91 -7.08 -6.94
CA ARG A 60 -16.63 -5.71 -6.47
C ARG A 60 -16.44 -4.72 -7.61
N TYR A 61 -15.76 -5.13 -8.67
CA TYR A 61 -15.56 -4.30 -9.86
C TYR A 61 -16.89 -4.10 -10.58
N LEU A 62 -17.64 -5.17 -10.84
CA LEU A 62 -18.97 -5.09 -11.46
C LEU A 62 -19.93 -4.20 -10.66
N SER A 63 -20.00 -4.35 -9.33
CA SER A 63 -20.85 -3.51 -8.48
C SER A 63 -20.41 -2.04 -8.44
N ALA A 64 -19.17 -1.71 -8.76
CA ALA A 64 -18.70 -0.33 -8.84
C ALA A 64 -19.14 0.39 -10.12
N VAL A 65 -19.51 -0.37 -11.16
CA VAL A 65 -19.92 0.13 -12.48
C VAL A 65 -21.30 -0.38 -12.88
N HIS A 66 -22.17 -0.59 -11.88
CA HIS A 66 -23.57 -1.01 -12.08
C HIS A 66 -23.74 -2.25 -12.99
N LEU A 67 -22.86 -3.24 -12.82
CA LEU A 67 -22.82 -4.49 -13.58
C LEU A 67 -22.48 -4.31 -15.07
N SER A 68 -21.81 -3.22 -15.45
CA SER A 68 -21.25 -3.03 -16.79
C SER A 68 -19.95 -3.85 -16.96
N VAL A 69 -19.97 -4.86 -17.84
CA VAL A 69 -18.80 -5.72 -18.10
C VAL A 69 -17.64 -4.92 -18.70
N SER A 70 -17.91 -4.05 -19.67
CA SER A 70 -16.87 -3.27 -20.36
C SER A 70 -16.15 -2.29 -19.42
N GLU A 71 -16.90 -1.60 -18.58
CA GLU A 71 -16.35 -0.68 -17.58
C GLU A 71 -15.59 -1.42 -16.48
N ALA A 72 -16.08 -2.60 -16.04
CA ALA A 72 -15.38 -3.42 -15.06
C ALA A 72 -14.02 -3.89 -15.61
N VAL A 73 -13.95 -4.28 -16.89
CA VAL A 73 -12.68 -4.59 -17.56
C VAL A 73 -11.75 -3.38 -17.62
N ALA A 74 -12.28 -2.18 -17.87
CA ALA A 74 -11.49 -0.95 -17.86
C ALA A 74 -10.89 -0.66 -16.47
N LEU A 75 -11.69 -0.79 -15.40
CA LEU A 75 -11.22 -0.68 -14.02
C LEU A 75 -10.18 -1.74 -13.66
N LEU A 76 -10.34 -2.99 -14.12
CA LEU A 76 -9.35 -4.05 -13.91
C LEU A 76 -8.02 -3.75 -14.62
N LYS A 77 -8.07 -3.24 -15.86
CA LYS A 77 -6.87 -2.77 -16.58
C LYS A 77 -6.20 -1.62 -15.85
N GLN A 78 -6.98 -0.67 -15.35
CA GLN A 78 -6.47 0.45 -14.56
C GLN A 78 -5.82 -0.01 -13.26
N ARG A 79 -6.43 -0.98 -12.56
CA ARG A 79 -5.83 -1.65 -11.40
C ARG A 79 -4.49 -2.29 -11.77
N ARG A 80 -4.42 -3.01 -12.90
CA ARG A 80 -3.19 -3.63 -13.39
C ARG A 80 -2.08 -2.61 -13.65
N SER A 81 -2.39 -1.47 -14.27
CA SER A 81 -1.42 -0.38 -14.46
C SER A 81 -0.95 0.21 -13.13
N TYR A 82 -1.86 0.35 -12.16
CA TYR A 82 -1.50 0.84 -10.84
C TYR A 82 -0.62 -0.14 -10.05
N GLU A 83 -0.81 -1.45 -10.19
CA GLU A 83 0.11 -2.46 -9.60
C GLU A 83 1.55 -2.25 -10.05
N MET A 84 1.77 -1.91 -11.34
CA MET A 84 3.10 -1.59 -11.84
C MET A 84 3.68 -0.32 -11.19
N SER A 85 2.84 0.67 -10.91
CA SER A 85 3.26 1.88 -10.19
C SER A 85 3.64 1.61 -8.72
N LEU A 86 3.18 0.52 -8.10
CA LEU A 86 3.59 0.18 -6.73
C LEU A 86 5.10 -0.09 -6.63
N LEU A 87 5.75 -0.46 -7.74
CA LEU A 87 7.20 -0.66 -7.78
C LEU A 87 8.00 0.64 -7.58
N SER A 88 7.43 1.81 -7.85
CA SER A 88 8.09 3.09 -7.59
C SER A 88 7.82 3.63 -6.17
N LEU A 89 6.86 3.06 -5.45
CA LEU A 89 6.52 3.48 -4.09
C LEU A 89 7.49 2.89 -3.06
N TYR A 90 8.33 3.75 -2.48
CA TYR A 90 9.19 3.41 -1.35
C TYR A 90 8.51 3.79 -0.02
N ILE A 91 8.82 3.06 1.05
CA ILE A 91 8.36 3.38 2.40
C ILE A 91 9.25 4.48 2.96
N THR A 92 8.67 5.64 3.25
CA THR A 92 9.36 6.78 3.88
C THR A 92 9.41 6.61 5.40
N SER A 93 10.27 7.37 6.08
CA SER A 93 10.31 7.37 7.57
C SER A 93 8.96 7.75 8.18
N PRO A 94 8.27 8.81 7.72
CA PRO A 94 6.95 9.17 8.25
C PRO A 94 5.91 8.05 8.10
N VAL A 95 5.88 7.37 6.94
CA VAL A 95 4.97 6.22 6.73
C VAL A 95 5.30 5.06 7.67
N LEU A 96 6.58 4.77 7.88
CA LEU A 96 7.03 3.72 8.80
C LEU A 96 6.66 4.03 10.25
N GLU A 97 6.85 5.27 10.68
CA GLU A 97 6.48 5.75 12.01
C GLU A 97 4.97 5.70 12.22
N ALA A 98 4.18 6.12 11.21
CA ALA A 98 2.73 6.04 11.24
C ALA A 98 2.20 4.60 11.34
N LEU A 99 2.87 3.64 10.70
CA LEU A 99 2.53 2.21 10.85
C LEU A 99 2.84 1.70 12.26
N ARG A 100 4.00 2.06 12.82
CA ARG A 100 4.47 1.56 14.13
C ARG A 100 3.81 2.23 15.32
N SER A 101 3.18 3.38 15.14
CA SER A 101 2.54 4.14 16.21
C SER A 101 1.21 3.55 16.69
N GLY A 102 0.66 2.57 15.97
CA GLY A 102 -0.66 2.04 16.25
C GLY A 102 -1.78 3.00 15.85
N THR A 103 -1.51 3.94 14.94
CA THR A 103 -2.56 4.73 14.29
C THR A 103 -3.56 3.83 13.58
N VAL A 104 -3.10 2.72 13.01
CA VAL A 104 -3.94 1.73 12.32
C VAL A 104 -3.70 0.34 12.91
N SER A 105 -4.76 -0.46 13.00
CA SER A 105 -4.71 -1.86 13.46
C SER A 105 -5.93 -2.64 12.97
N VAL A 106 -5.85 -3.98 12.97
CA VAL A 106 -7.02 -4.84 12.75
C VAL A 106 -7.52 -5.35 14.10
N ILE A 107 -8.78 -5.09 14.44
CA ILE A 107 -9.33 -5.42 15.77
C ILE A 107 -10.25 -6.65 15.79
N GLY A 108 -10.57 -7.21 14.62
CA GLY A 108 -11.38 -8.40 14.48
C GLY A 108 -12.32 -8.31 13.28
N ARG A 109 -13.55 -8.82 13.42
CA ARG A 109 -14.55 -8.83 12.35
C ARG A 109 -15.88 -8.24 12.83
N ASP A 110 -16.64 -7.65 11.91
CA ASP A 110 -17.97 -7.11 12.16
C ASP A 110 -19.03 -8.23 12.28
N VAL A 111 -20.29 -7.85 12.51
CA VAL A 111 -21.41 -8.82 12.60
C VAL A 111 -21.67 -9.59 11.31
N LEU A 112 -21.15 -9.11 10.16
CA LEU A 112 -21.23 -9.78 8.86
C LEU A 112 -19.94 -10.54 8.52
N GLY A 113 -18.99 -10.64 9.44
CA GLY A 113 -17.72 -11.33 9.24
C GLY A 113 -16.68 -10.54 8.44
N ARG A 114 -16.86 -9.25 8.17
CA ARG A 114 -15.90 -8.40 7.46
C ARG A 114 -14.78 -7.94 8.39
N PRO A 115 -13.49 -7.96 7.99
CA PRO A 115 -12.40 -7.43 8.81
C PRO A 115 -12.61 -5.96 9.17
N VAL A 116 -12.33 -5.59 10.43
CA VAL A 116 -12.41 -4.22 10.93
C VAL A 116 -11.02 -3.60 10.99
N LEU A 117 -10.74 -2.69 10.05
CA LEU A 117 -9.59 -1.82 10.06
C LEU A 117 -9.88 -0.61 10.95
N TYR A 118 -9.22 -0.54 12.09
CA TYR A 118 -9.41 0.47 13.10
C TYR A 118 -8.36 1.57 12.99
N ILE A 119 -8.81 2.82 12.90
CA ILE A 119 -7.99 4.04 12.78
C ILE A 119 -8.20 4.92 14.01
N ARG A 120 -7.10 5.27 14.68
CA ARG A 120 -7.06 6.26 15.76
C ARG A 120 -6.68 7.62 15.20
N ALA A 121 -7.67 8.45 14.89
CA ALA A 121 -7.43 9.73 14.20
C ALA A 121 -6.58 10.71 15.01
N HIS A 122 -6.68 10.71 16.35
CA HIS A 122 -5.83 11.54 17.21
C HIS A 122 -4.33 11.28 17.08
N ARG A 123 -3.91 10.11 16.57
CA ARG A 123 -2.49 9.78 16.34
C ARG A 123 -1.98 10.24 14.98
N PHE A 124 -2.85 10.61 14.04
CA PHE A 124 -2.46 10.94 12.67
C PHE A 124 -1.60 12.23 12.57
N ILE A 125 -1.83 13.24 13.43
CA ILE A 125 -1.06 14.50 13.40
C ILE A 125 0.41 14.27 13.71
N GLN A 126 0.73 13.31 14.59
CA GLN A 126 2.05 13.19 15.19
C GLN A 126 3.16 12.94 14.15
N PHE A 127 2.80 12.49 12.95
CA PHE A 127 3.75 12.06 11.92
C PHE A 127 3.87 13.02 10.74
N GLY A 128 3.06 14.08 10.68
CA GLY A 128 3.18 15.12 9.64
C GLY A 128 3.14 14.58 8.21
N LEU A 129 2.29 13.58 7.93
CA LEU A 129 2.18 12.98 6.61
C LEU A 129 1.68 14.01 5.59
N ASP A 130 2.50 14.31 4.59
CA ASP A 130 2.06 15.10 3.45
C ASP A 130 1.08 14.29 2.56
N ALA A 131 0.58 14.90 1.48
CA ALA A 131 -0.36 14.24 0.59
C ALA A 131 0.24 12.97 -0.07
N GLN A 132 1.54 13.00 -0.40
CA GLN A 132 2.23 11.87 -1.05
C GLN A 132 2.46 10.72 -0.08
N ASP A 133 2.88 11.02 1.15
CA ASP A 133 3.04 10.06 2.22
C ASP A 133 1.69 9.48 2.67
N THR A 134 0.63 10.28 2.66
CA THR A 134 -0.75 9.80 2.88
C THR A 134 -1.16 8.80 1.81
N GLN A 135 -0.87 9.08 0.54
CA GLN A 135 -1.13 8.15 -0.57
C GLN A 135 -0.30 6.87 -0.44
N ARG A 136 0.99 6.97 -0.10
CA ARG A 136 1.85 5.80 0.14
C ARG A 136 1.33 4.95 1.28
N PHE A 137 1.03 5.59 2.42
CA PHE A 137 0.46 4.94 3.60
C PHE A 137 -0.82 4.19 3.26
N LEU A 138 -1.77 4.85 2.59
CA LEU A 138 -3.03 4.25 2.15
C LEU A 138 -2.78 3.05 1.22
N SER A 139 -1.92 3.20 0.21
CA SER A 139 -1.63 2.14 -0.76
C SER A 139 -1.08 0.90 -0.05
N VAL A 140 -0.11 1.08 0.84
CA VAL A 140 0.55 -0.01 1.58
C VAL A 140 -0.44 -0.74 2.48
N VAL A 141 -1.27 0.01 3.22
CA VAL A 141 -2.29 -0.57 4.11
C VAL A 141 -3.38 -1.29 3.31
N MET A 142 -3.83 -0.74 2.19
CA MET A 142 -4.91 -1.32 1.39
C MET A 142 -4.46 -2.61 0.67
N GLU A 143 -3.24 -2.68 0.15
CA GLU A 143 -2.67 -3.92 -0.38
C GLU A 143 -2.60 -5.01 0.70
N TYR A 144 -2.12 -4.65 1.89
CA TYR A 144 -2.11 -5.58 3.03
C TYR A 144 -3.51 -6.08 3.37
N MET A 145 -4.50 -5.18 3.43
CA MET A 145 -5.87 -5.56 3.74
C MET A 145 -6.54 -6.40 2.66
N LEU A 146 -6.23 -6.18 1.37
CA LEU A 146 -6.69 -7.05 0.28
C LEU A 146 -6.19 -8.47 0.49
N SER A 147 -4.90 -8.62 0.79
CA SER A 147 -4.28 -9.90 1.11
C SER A 147 -4.81 -10.50 2.42
N TYR A 148 -5.14 -9.68 3.41
CA TYR A 148 -5.76 -10.14 4.64
C TYR A 148 -7.13 -10.79 4.38
N CYS A 149 -7.94 -10.18 3.51
CA CYS A 149 -9.26 -10.70 3.15
C CYS A 149 -9.20 -12.02 2.37
N THR A 150 -8.18 -12.21 1.52
CA THR A 150 -8.03 -13.45 0.73
C THR A 150 -7.50 -14.62 1.56
N ARG A 151 -6.73 -14.35 2.62
CA ARG A 151 -6.16 -15.38 3.50
C ARG A 151 -7.09 -15.83 4.60
N ALA A 152 -7.84 -14.89 5.16
CA ALA A 152 -8.54 -15.15 6.40
C ALA A 152 -9.74 -16.05 6.10
N PRO A 153 -9.80 -17.29 6.64
CA PRO A 153 -10.88 -18.21 6.36
C PRO A 153 -12.19 -17.50 6.71
N SER A 154 -13.09 -17.41 5.74
CA SER A 154 -14.48 -17.07 6.02
C SER A 154 -14.97 -18.17 6.94
N LEU A 155 -15.14 -17.88 8.23
CA LEU A 155 -15.91 -18.77 9.08
C LEU A 155 -17.25 -19.00 8.35
N PRO A 156 -17.71 -20.25 8.22
CA PRO A 156 -19.01 -20.51 7.62
C PRO A 156 -20.06 -19.88 8.53
N LEU A 157 -20.47 -18.64 8.24
CA LEU A 157 -21.69 -18.08 8.77
C LEU A 157 -22.81 -18.96 8.22
N HIS A 158 -23.45 -19.71 9.13
CA HIS A 158 -24.66 -20.50 8.92
C HIS A 158 -24.77 -21.13 7.51
N VAL A 159 -24.45 -22.42 7.43
CA VAL A 159 -24.82 -23.27 6.30
C VAL A 159 -26.32 -23.08 6.02
N SER A 160 -26.64 -22.20 5.09
CA SER A 160 -27.94 -22.19 4.43
C SER A 160 -27.97 -23.50 3.68
N ARG A 161 -28.88 -24.39 4.08
CA ARG A 161 -28.99 -25.79 3.63
C ARG A 161 -29.42 -25.91 2.15
N ASN A 162 -29.41 -24.81 1.38
CA ASN A 162 -29.79 -24.74 -0.02
C ASN A 162 -28.56 -24.29 -0.84
N GLY A 163 -28.03 -25.20 -1.65
CA GLY A 163 -26.69 -25.14 -2.26
C GLY A 163 -26.45 -24.18 -3.42
N ASP A 164 -27.05 -22.97 -3.44
CA ASP A 164 -26.90 -22.00 -4.55
C ASP A 164 -26.54 -20.57 -4.09
N THR A 165 -26.02 -20.39 -2.88
CA THR A 165 -25.63 -19.06 -2.42
C THR A 165 -24.31 -18.62 -3.03
N LEU A 166 -24.38 -17.61 -3.90
CA LEU A 166 -23.24 -16.82 -4.38
C LEU A 166 -22.26 -16.54 -3.23
N PRO A 167 -20.92 -16.60 -3.42
CA PRO A 167 -19.99 -16.06 -2.45
C PRO A 167 -20.42 -14.64 -2.08
N SER A 168 -20.65 -14.41 -0.78
CA SER A 168 -21.20 -13.13 -0.35
C SER A 168 -20.24 -12.01 -0.77
N LEU A 169 -20.77 -10.95 -1.39
CA LEU A 169 -20.01 -9.75 -1.79
C LEU A 169 -19.12 -9.23 -0.65
N HIS A 170 -19.53 -9.49 0.60
CA HIS A 170 -18.88 -9.12 1.84
C HIS A 170 -17.53 -9.81 2.09
N GLN A 171 -17.21 -10.93 1.41
CA GLN A 171 -16.02 -11.73 1.69
C GLN A 171 -14.70 -11.00 1.38
N GLN A 172 -14.72 -10.03 0.47
CA GLN A 172 -13.59 -9.13 0.20
C GLN A 172 -13.89 -7.67 0.54
N GLN A 173 -14.72 -7.42 1.55
CA GLN A 173 -14.96 -6.07 2.05
C GLN A 173 -14.38 -5.89 3.44
N ILE A 174 -13.91 -4.67 3.73
CA ILE A 174 -13.50 -4.26 5.07
C ILE A 174 -14.45 -3.22 5.66
N ILE A 175 -14.48 -3.14 6.98
CA ILE A 175 -14.99 -2.00 7.73
C ILE A 175 -13.84 -1.07 8.04
N LEU A 176 -14.02 0.21 7.74
CA LEU A 176 -13.14 1.25 8.24
C LEU A 176 -13.78 1.88 9.48
N LEU A 177 -13.18 1.70 10.65
CA LEU A 177 -13.66 2.30 11.90
C LEU A 177 -12.69 3.41 12.33
N VAL A 178 -13.12 4.66 12.25
CA VAL A 178 -12.33 5.83 12.62
C VAL A 178 -12.80 6.34 13.98
N ASN A 179 -11.92 6.35 14.98
CA ASN A 179 -12.18 6.91 16.30
C ASN A 179 -11.76 8.38 16.36
N GLU A 180 -12.76 9.25 16.47
CA GLU A 180 -12.63 10.71 16.55
C GLU A 180 -12.79 11.27 17.97
N GLU A 181 -13.09 10.44 18.98
CA GLU A 181 -13.51 10.92 20.32
C GLU A 181 -12.50 11.87 20.98
N ILE A 182 -11.21 11.68 20.69
CA ILE A 182 -10.09 12.43 21.29
C ILE A 182 -9.28 13.18 20.21
N SER A 183 -9.80 13.26 18.98
CA SER A 183 -9.13 13.98 17.91
C SER A 183 -9.15 15.48 18.21
N SER A 184 -7.99 16.14 18.12
CA SER A 184 -7.98 17.60 18.11
C SER A 184 -8.53 18.11 16.78
N TRP A 185 -9.11 19.31 16.79
CA TRP A 185 -9.59 19.97 15.57
C TRP A 185 -8.54 19.98 14.45
N HIS A 186 -7.27 20.20 14.78
CA HIS A 186 -6.18 20.18 13.81
C HIS A 186 -5.97 18.79 13.19
N ALA A 187 -6.21 17.68 13.91
CA ALA A 187 -6.12 16.31 13.39
C ALA A 187 -7.18 16.11 12.33
N SER A 188 -8.41 16.44 12.71
CA SER A 188 -9.58 16.29 11.88
C SER A 188 -9.44 17.13 10.61
N GLN A 189 -8.95 18.38 10.71
CA GLN A 189 -8.69 19.21 9.54
C GLN A 189 -7.61 18.64 8.61
N ALA A 190 -6.48 18.19 9.15
CA ALA A 190 -5.41 17.60 8.33
C ALA A 190 -5.90 16.32 7.61
N ALA A 191 -6.67 15.47 8.30
CA ALA A 191 -7.28 14.29 7.70
C ALA A 191 -8.30 14.65 6.60
N LEU A 192 -9.13 15.68 6.84
CA LEU A 192 -10.11 16.16 5.88
C LEU A 192 -9.47 16.81 4.64
N ALA A 193 -8.31 17.49 4.79
CA ALA A 193 -7.62 18.10 3.66
C ALA A 193 -7.25 17.09 2.56
N ASN A 194 -6.93 15.86 2.95
CA ASN A 194 -6.55 14.79 2.01
C ASN A 194 -7.72 13.85 1.63
N VAL A 195 -8.94 14.11 2.12
CA VAL A 195 -10.06 13.17 1.97
C VAL A 195 -10.45 12.93 0.52
N HIS A 196 -10.37 13.96 -0.33
CA HIS A 196 -10.69 13.84 -1.76
C HIS A 196 -9.66 12.98 -2.49
N ALA A 197 -8.37 13.16 -2.20
CA ALA A 197 -7.30 12.34 -2.77
C ALA A 197 -7.42 10.87 -2.34
N VAL A 198 -7.65 10.63 -1.04
CA VAL A 198 -7.89 9.29 -0.47
C VAL A 198 -9.10 8.63 -1.13
N ARG A 199 -10.22 9.37 -1.25
CA ARG A 199 -11.44 8.88 -1.92
C ARG A 199 -11.19 8.55 -3.39
N SER A 200 -10.45 9.37 -4.11
CA SER A 200 -10.10 9.14 -5.52
C SER A 200 -9.30 7.84 -5.68
N ILE A 201 -8.26 7.64 -4.86
CA ILE A 201 -7.45 6.41 -4.85
C ILE A 201 -8.32 5.18 -4.57
N ILE A 202 -9.16 5.24 -3.54
CA ILE A 202 -10.05 4.13 -3.16
C ILE A 202 -11.03 3.81 -4.29
N LYS A 203 -11.70 4.82 -4.86
CA LYS A 203 -12.68 4.63 -5.93
C LYS A 203 -12.03 4.03 -7.18
N LYS A 204 -10.84 4.49 -7.53
CA LYS A 204 -10.12 4.12 -8.76
C LYS A 204 -9.47 2.74 -8.67
N TYR A 205 -8.82 2.42 -7.55
CA TYR A 205 -7.97 1.23 -7.44
C TYR A 205 -8.50 0.17 -6.48
N TYR A 206 -9.40 0.53 -5.56
CA TYR A 206 -9.98 -0.36 -4.56
C TYR A 206 -11.52 -0.29 -4.58
N PRO A 207 -12.16 -0.42 -5.76
CA PRO A 207 -13.61 -0.25 -5.89
C PRO A 207 -14.36 -1.20 -4.96
N ARG A 208 -15.36 -0.66 -4.26
CA ARG A 208 -16.23 -1.38 -3.30
C ARG A 208 -15.47 -2.21 -2.25
N PHE A 209 -14.19 -1.90 -2.00
CA PHE A 209 -13.38 -2.63 -1.02
C PHE A 209 -13.75 -2.23 0.42
N ILE A 210 -14.04 -0.95 0.64
CA ILE A 210 -14.62 -0.47 1.89
C ILE A 210 -16.13 -0.68 1.80
N GLY A 211 -16.65 -1.65 2.56
CA GLY A 211 -18.09 -1.94 2.61
C GLY A 211 -18.84 -0.96 3.52
N LEU A 212 -18.18 -0.43 4.55
CA LEU A 212 -18.74 0.53 5.50
C LEU A 212 -17.61 1.34 6.16
N LEU A 213 -17.81 2.64 6.29
CA LEU A 213 -16.99 3.59 7.03
C LEU A 213 -17.79 4.04 8.25
N LEU A 214 -17.36 3.61 9.43
CA LEU A 214 -17.91 3.99 10.73
C LEU A 214 -17.05 5.08 11.34
N ILE A 215 -17.66 6.19 11.72
CA ILE A 215 -16.96 7.33 12.33
C ILE A 215 -17.51 7.52 13.73
N PHE A 216 -16.70 7.11 14.70
CA PHE A 216 -17.07 6.97 16.10
C PHE A 216 -16.85 8.28 16.85
N GLU A 217 -17.92 8.75 17.51
CA GLU A 217 -17.96 9.99 18.30
C GLU A 217 -17.43 11.20 17.51
N ALA A 218 -17.83 11.30 16.24
CA ALA A 218 -17.44 12.39 15.36
C ALA A 218 -17.87 13.76 15.92
N SER A 219 -16.93 14.70 15.98
CA SER A 219 -17.21 16.10 16.31
C SER A 219 -18.14 16.74 15.28
N TRP A 220 -18.80 17.85 15.65
CA TRP A 220 -19.68 18.58 14.74
C TRP A 220 -18.97 18.95 13.43
N ASP A 221 -17.72 19.36 13.54
CA ASP A 221 -16.93 19.85 12.42
C ASP A 221 -16.50 18.75 11.48
N VAL A 222 -16.10 17.59 12.02
CA VAL A 222 -15.85 16.38 11.24
C VAL A 222 -17.10 16.00 10.46
N ARG A 223 -18.28 16.06 11.09
CA ARG A 223 -19.56 15.77 10.41
C ARG A 223 -19.81 16.74 9.26
N GLN A 224 -19.56 18.04 9.43
CA GLN A 224 -19.70 19.02 8.35
C GLN A 224 -18.68 18.80 7.24
N GLY A 225 -17.42 18.54 7.58
CA GLY A 225 -16.36 18.27 6.61
C GLY A 225 -16.66 17.03 5.76
N ILE A 226 -17.15 15.95 6.37
CA ILE A 226 -17.57 14.75 5.66
C ILE A 226 -18.83 15.02 4.84
N LYS A 227 -19.80 15.74 5.39
CA LYS A 227 -21.00 16.12 4.62
C LYS A 227 -20.62 16.95 3.38
N ALA A 228 -19.63 17.82 3.47
CA ALA A 228 -19.10 18.55 2.33
C ALA A 228 -18.39 17.61 1.35
N ALA A 229 -17.48 16.77 1.84
CA ALA A 229 -16.68 15.87 1.01
C ALA A 229 -17.49 14.76 0.31
N PHE A 230 -18.64 14.36 0.85
CA PHE A 230 -19.49 13.27 0.34
C PHE A 230 -20.91 13.71 -0.07
N GLY A 231 -21.20 15.02 -0.01
CA GLY A 231 -22.56 15.55 -0.17
C GLY A 231 -23.09 15.56 -1.60
N GLU A 232 -22.21 15.56 -2.59
CA GLU A 232 -22.56 15.79 -4.00
C GLU A 232 -23.16 14.56 -4.70
N ASN A 233 -22.94 13.34 -4.19
CA ASN A 233 -23.46 12.09 -4.77
C ASN A 233 -24.26 11.25 -3.76
N PRO A 234 -25.56 11.57 -3.54
CA PRO A 234 -26.31 11.09 -2.38
C PRO A 234 -26.78 9.62 -2.46
N GLY A 235 -26.71 8.95 -3.62
CA GLY A 235 -27.36 7.65 -3.83
C GLY A 235 -26.64 6.46 -3.17
N GLU A 236 -25.34 6.31 -3.46
CA GLU A 236 -24.58 5.13 -3.04
C GLU A 236 -23.60 5.42 -1.89
N GLU A 237 -23.02 6.61 -1.85
CA GLU A 237 -21.97 6.95 -0.88
C GLU A 237 -22.53 7.18 0.53
N LYS A 238 -23.77 7.67 0.65
CA LYS A 238 -24.46 7.81 1.95
C LYS A 238 -24.70 6.47 2.65
N ARG A 239 -24.75 5.36 1.91
CA ARG A 239 -24.89 4.03 2.52
C ARG A 239 -23.57 3.53 3.12
N VAL A 240 -22.45 4.05 2.62
CA VAL A 240 -21.11 3.63 3.04
C VAL A 240 -20.66 4.35 4.30
N VAL A 241 -20.99 5.64 4.48
CA VAL A 241 -20.51 6.40 5.65
C VAL A 241 -21.58 6.50 6.74
N GLN A 242 -21.27 6.04 7.95
CA GLN A 242 -22.15 6.09 9.12
C GLN A 242 -21.47 6.76 10.31
N MET A 243 -22.15 7.74 10.90
CA MET A 243 -21.75 8.33 12.17
C MET A 243 -22.29 7.47 13.30
N VAL A 244 -21.40 6.99 14.16
CA VAL A 244 -21.75 6.09 15.26
C VAL A 244 -21.34 6.69 16.61
N THR A 245 -22.08 6.33 17.64
CA THR A 245 -21.84 6.70 19.03
C THR A 245 -21.66 5.43 19.86
N ARG A 246 -21.21 5.58 21.10
CA ARG A 246 -21.12 4.47 22.08
C ARG A 246 -22.42 3.67 22.19
N GLY A 247 -23.56 4.33 22.09
CA GLY A 247 -24.87 3.69 22.24
C GLY A 247 -25.30 2.82 21.05
N ASN A 248 -24.67 2.96 19.88
CA ASN A 248 -25.13 2.26 18.66
C ASN A 248 -24.03 1.52 17.88
N ILE A 249 -22.75 1.65 18.24
CA ILE A 249 -21.65 0.95 17.56
C ILE A 249 -21.81 -0.58 17.59
N GLN A 250 -22.43 -1.12 18.64
CA GLN A 250 -22.69 -2.56 18.80
C GLN A 250 -23.69 -3.13 17.79
N LYS A 251 -24.42 -2.28 17.06
CA LYS A 251 -25.25 -2.72 15.92
C LYS A 251 -24.42 -3.22 14.75
N TYR A 252 -23.16 -2.80 14.67
CA TYR A 252 -22.26 -3.08 13.55
C TYR A 252 -21.13 -4.03 13.95
N ILE A 253 -20.59 -3.89 15.16
CA ILE A 253 -19.44 -4.66 15.63
C ILE A 253 -19.73 -5.21 17.02
N ASP A 254 -19.56 -6.52 17.21
CA ASP A 254 -19.82 -7.17 18.48
C ASP A 254 -18.93 -6.61 19.61
N ARG A 255 -19.48 -6.57 20.83
CA ARG A 255 -18.78 -6.04 22.01
C ARG A 255 -17.49 -6.79 22.33
N SER A 256 -17.39 -8.07 21.99
CA SER A 256 -16.18 -8.89 22.15
C SER A 256 -15.04 -8.49 21.20
N VAL A 257 -15.37 -7.85 20.07
CA VAL A 257 -14.41 -7.37 19.07
C VAL A 257 -13.96 -5.94 19.35
N LEU A 258 -14.88 -5.11 19.86
CA LEU A 258 -14.59 -3.72 20.22
C LEU A 258 -13.53 -3.64 21.33
N THR A 259 -12.60 -2.71 21.17
CA THR A 259 -11.58 -2.40 22.18
C THR A 259 -12.20 -1.70 23.40
N ARG A 260 -11.50 -1.71 24.54
CA ARG A 260 -11.98 -1.05 25.77
C ARG A 260 -12.30 0.44 25.58
N GLU A 261 -11.50 1.14 24.77
CA GLU A 261 -11.72 2.56 24.44
C GLU A 261 -13.05 2.79 23.68
N LEU A 262 -13.54 1.79 22.95
CA LEU A 262 -14.81 1.83 22.22
C LEU A 262 -15.99 1.23 23.03
N GLY A 263 -15.79 0.94 24.32
CA GLY A 263 -16.80 0.33 25.19
C GLY A 263 -16.94 -1.19 25.05
N GLY A 264 -15.96 -1.84 24.41
CA GLY A 264 -15.90 -3.29 24.28
C GLY A 264 -15.02 -3.99 25.31
N ASN A 265 -14.87 -5.30 25.14
CA ASN A 265 -14.12 -6.17 26.06
C ASN A 265 -12.83 -6.73 25.42
N ASN A 266 -12.53 -6.38 24.17
CA ASN A 266 -11.36 -6.89 23.47
C ASN A 266 -10.08 -6.34 24.10
N THR A 267 -9.22 -7.25 24.54
CA THR A 267 -7.88 -6.96 25.06
C THR A 267 -6.79 -7.54 24.17
N SER A 268 -7.14 -8.37 23.18
CA SER A 268 -6.22 -9.05 22.27
C SER A 268 -5.90 -8.20 21.04
N VAL A 269 -5.84 -6.87 21.19
CA VAL A 269 -5.43 -6.00 20.09
C VAL A 269 -3.97 -6.29 19.79
N GLU A 270 -3.69 -6.62 18.53
CA GLU A 270 -2.33 -6.90 18.08
C GLU A 270 -1.40 -5.71 18.39
N SER A 271 -0.17 -6.03 18.80
CA SER A 271 0.85 -5.01 19.04
C SER A 271 1.05 -4.17 17.79
N PRO A 272 1.13 -2.82 17.90
CA PRO A 272 1.41 -1.95 16.76
C PRO A 272 2.64 -2.37 15.94
N HIS A 273 3.67 -2.90 16.62
CA HIS A 273 4.88 -3.39 15.96
C HIS A 273 4.60 -4.65 15.11
N ASN A 274 3.80 -5.58 15.62
CA ASN A 274 3.45 -6.79 14.87
C ASN A 274 2.61 -6.46 13.63
N PHE A 275 1.64 -5.55 13.77
CA PHE A 275 0.86 -5.06 12.64
C PHE A 275 1.76 -4.39 11.60
N ALA A 276 2.64 -3.48 12.03
CA ALA A 276 3.58 -2.82 11.12
C ALA A 276 4.49 -3.82 10.40
N ASP A 277 5.05 -4.79 11.12
CA ASP A 277 5.93 -5.81 10.55
C ASP A 277 5.18 -6.71 9.56
N ALA A 278 3.92 -7.07 9.84
CA ALA A 278 3.07 -7.83 8.92
C ALA A 278 2.77 -7.05 7.63
N VAL A 279 2.44 -5.76 7.75
CA VAL A 279 2.21 -4.86 6.60
C VAL A 279 3.49 -4.72 5.76
N LEU A 280 4.63 -4.46 6.40
CA LEU A 280 5.91 -4.28 5.71
C LEU A 280 6.40 -5.57 5.05
N SER A 281 6.25 -6.71 5.72
CA SER A 281 6.57 -8.02 5.15
C SER A 281 5.71 -8.30 3.92
N HIS A 282 4.40 -8.05 4.00
CA HIS A 282 3.51 -8.19 2.87
C HIS A 282 3.92 -7.26 1.71
N TRP A 283 4.18 -5.99 2.00
CA TRP A 283 4.59 -5.01 1.00
C TRP A 283 5.87 -5.42 0.28
N PHE A 284 6.87 -5.87 1.02
CA PHE A 284 8.13 -6.38 0.46
C PHE A 284 7.90 -7.59 -0.45
N ASN A 285 7.06 -8.54 -0.02
CA ASN A 285 6.77 -9.73 -0.80
C ASN A 285 6.02 -9.41 -2.10
N VAL A 286 5.01 -8.51 -2.04
CA VAL A 286 4.26 -8.08 -3.22
C VAL A 286 5.16 -7.35 -4.21
N ARG A 287 5.99 -6.40 -3.75
CA ARG A 287 6.94 -5.71 -4.65
C ARG A 287 7.95 -6.67 -5.26
N SER A 288 8.50 -7.59 -4.47
CA SER A 288 9.43 -8.62 -4.97
C SER A 288 8.78 -9.49 -6.04
N TYR A 289 7.51 -9.88 -5.85
CA TYR A 289 6.73 -10.58 -6.86
C TYR A 289 6.57 -9.76 -8.14
N LEU A 290 6.08 -8.52 -8.02
CA LEU A 290 5.83 -7.64 -9.16
C LEU A 290 7.13 -7.31 -9.93
N SER A 291 8.28 -7.24 -9.27
CA SER A 291 9.57 -7.02 -9.94
C SER A 291 10.04 -8.21 -10.78
N LEU A 292 9.62 -9.43 -10.43
CA LEU A 292 9.99 -10.65 -11.16
C LEU A 292 8.91 -11.07 -12.17
N GLU A 293 7.67 -10.66 -11.96
CA GLU A 293 6.52 -11.04 -12.78
C GLU A 293 6.62 -10.44 -14.19
N ASP A 294 6.24 -11.21 -15.23
CA ASP A 294 5.95 -10.63 -16.54
C ASP A 294 4.56 -9.96 -16.49
N PRO A 295 4.46 -8.63 -16.69
CA PRO A 295 3.19 -7.90 -16.64
C PRO A 295 2.14 -8.41 -17.65
N LYS A 296 2.56 -9.11 -18.72
CA LYS A 296 1.64 -9.66 -19.73
C LYS A 296 1.17 -11.08 -19.40
N ALA A 297 1.84 -11.77 -18.49
CA ALA A 297 1.57 -13.18 -18.21
C ALA A 297 0.44 -13.42 -17.21
N ARG A 298 0.26 -12.56 -16.18
CA ARG A 298 -0.81 -12.72 -15.19
C ARG A 298 -2.16 -12.23 -15.72
N PRO A 299 -3.22 -13.06 -15.65
CA PRO A 299 -4.57 -12.64 -15.99
C PRO A 299 -5.07 -11.47 -15.11
N LEU A 300 -5.90 -10.59 -15.68
CA LEU A 300 -6.43 -9.40 -14.97
C LEU A 300 -7.25 -9.72 -13.71
N TRP A 301 -7.86 -10.91 -13.64
CA TRP A 301 -8.65 -11.36 -12.49
C TRP A 301 -7.80 -11.91 -11.35
N GLN A 302 -6.51 -12.17 -11.58
CA GLN A 302 -5.63 -12.74 -10.58
C GLN A 302 -4.90 -11.60 -9.86
N LEU A 303 -5.10 -11.47 -8.55
CA LEU A 303 -4.33 -10.56 -7.70
C LEU A 303 -2.89 -11.07 -7.48
N PRO A 304 -1.94 -10.21 -7.07
CA PRO A 304 -0.64 -10.66 -6.60
C PRO A 304 -0.81 -11.72 -5.50
N PRO A 305 -0.07 -12.84 -5.56
CA PRO A 305 -0.15 -13.88 -4.56
C PRO A 305 0.20 -13.34 -3.18
N SER A 306 -0.58 -13.78 -2.20
CA SER A 306 -0.41 -13.37 -0.81
C SER A 306 0.56 -14.32 -0.10
N PHE A 307 1.80 -13.90 0.13
CA PHE A 307 2.80 -14.73 0.85
C PHE A 307 2.71 -14.50 2.36
N VAL A 308 2.42 -15.55 3.13
CA VAL A 308 2.30 -15.47 4.60
C VAL A 308 3.68 -15.60 5.24
N ASN A 309 4.52 -16.46 4.67
CA ASN A 309 5.86 -16.68 5.18
C ASN A 309 6.90 -16.73 4.04
N ILE A 310 8.18 -16.66 4.42
CA ILE A 310 9.30 -16.72 3.47
C ILE A 310 9.41 -18.07 2.76
N ASN A 311 8.88 -19.15 3.34
CA ASN A 311 8.87 -20.48 2.72
C ASN A 311 7.88 -20.55 1.56
N ASP A 312 6.71 -19.91 1.65
CA ASP A 312 5.74 -19.80 0.56
C ASP A 312 6.38 -19.09 -0.63
N TRP A 313 7.13 -18.02 -0.35
CA TRP A 313 7.91 -17.28 -1.35
C TRP A 313 9.01 -18.15 -1.97
N LYS A 314 9.79 -18.87 -1.15
CA LYS A 314 10.83 -19.80 -1.65
C LYS A 314 10.23 -20.91 -2.52
N GLN A 315 9.12 -21.51 -2.11
CA GLN A 315 8.42 -22.53 -2.89
C GLN A 315 7.89 -21.99 -4.21
N HIS A 316 7.45 -20.72 -4.23
CA HIS A 316 7.03 -20.06 -5.47
C HIS A 316 8.21 -19.84 -6.42
N LEU A 317 9.35 -19.36 -5.91
CA LEU A 317 10.58 -19.22 -6.71
C LEU A 317 11.07 -20.57 -7.24
N GLN A 318 11.10 -21.61 -6.41
CA GLN A 318 11.50 -22.97 -6.81
C GLN A 318 10.59 -23.55 -7.90
N ARG A 319 9.28 -23.30 -7.82
CA ARG A 319 8.33 -23.72 -8.88
C ARG A 319 8.57 -23.01 -10.21
N ARG A 320 9.15 -21.80 -10.19
CA ARG A 320 9.48 -21.04 -11.40
C ARG A 320 10.83 -21.45 -11.99
N GLU A 321 11.78 -21.84 -11.15
CA GLU A 321 13.14 -22.24 -11.55
C GLU A 321 13.23 -23.69 -12.05
N MET A 322 12.21 -24.52 -11.90
CA MET A 322 12.17 -25.86 -12.51
C MET A 322 11.82 -25.71 -14.01
N PRO A 323 12.78 -25.74 -14.95
CA PRO A 323 12.44 -25.98 -16.34
C PRO A 323 11.76 -27.34 -16.41
N ALA A 324 10.76 -27.46 -17.29
CA ALA A 324 10.25 -28.76 -17.68
C ALA A 324 11.42 -29.58 -18.26
N THR A 325 12.07 -30.38 -17.42
CA THR A 325 12.99 -31.42 -17.86
C THR A 325 12.17 -32.40 -18.67
N LEU A 326 12.20 -32.22 -19.98
CA LEU A 326 11.79 -33.21 -20.97
C LEU A 326 12.53 -34.50 -20.62
N SER A 327 11.83 -35.46 -20.01
CA SER A 327 12.29 -36.83 -19.92
C SER A 327 12.29 -37.40 -21.34
N PRO A 328 13.43 -37.84 -21.86
CA PRO A 328 13.51 -38.47 -23.17
C PRO A 328 13.36 -39.98 -22.98
N ASP A 329 12.24 -40.46 -22.43
CA ASP A 329 11.91 -41.88 -22.51
C ASP A 329 10.40 -42.08 -22.40
N GLY A 330 9.85 -42.70 -23.44
CA GLY A 330 8.43 -43.02 -23.56
C GLY A 330 8.02 -44.17 -22.65
N ASN A 331 6.73 -44.17 -22.33
CA ASN A 331 5.96 -45.23 -21.67
C ASN A 331 5.93 -45.22 -20.13
N SER A 332 5.19 -44.26 -19.58
CA SER A 332 4.25 -44.54 -18.48
C SER A 332 3.13 -43.49 -18.42
N SER A 333 1.90 -43.98 -18.20
CA SER A 333 0.60 -43.27 -18.12
C SER A 333 0.61 -41.94 -17.34
N PRO A 334 -0.16 -40.90 -17.74
CA PRO A 334 -0.16 -39.62 -17.06
C PRO A 334 -1.24 -39.53 -15.98
N GLN A 335 -0.82 -39.37 -14.72
CA GLN A 335 -1.62 -38.68 -13.72
C GLN A 335 -0.75 -37.59 -13.09
N ALA A 336 -1.32 -36.37 -13.08
CA ALA A 336 -0.78 -35.15 -12.48
C ALA A 336 0.45 -34.52 -13.15
N GLN A 337 0.24 -33.83 -14.29
CA GLN A 337 0.98 -32.63 -14.67
C GLN A 337 0.27 -31.94 -15.85
N GLN A 338 -0.65 -31.03 -15.53
CA GLN A 338 -1.15 -30.04 -16.49
C GLN A 338 -1.02 -28.68 -15.82
N PHE A 339 0.08 -27.97 -16.02
CA PHE A 339 0.09 -26.51 -16.09
C PHE A 339 1.34 -26.05 -16.85
N LEU A 340 1.09 -25.27 -17.90
CA LEU A 340 2.04 -24.47 -18.70
C LEU A 340 2.94 -25.23 -19.70
N SER A 341 2.33 -25.69 -20.79
CA SER A 341 2.99 -25.61 -22.10
C SER A 341 1.95 -25.21 -23.15
N ARG A 342 2.00 -23.97 -23.62
CA ARG A 342 1.23 -23.57 -24.81
C ARG A 342 2.22 -23.09 -25.86
N ARG A 343 2.41 -23.95 -26.85
CA ARG A 343 3.02 -23.63 -28.14
C ARG A 343 2.31 -22.41 -28.73
N THR A 344 3.08 -21.39 -29.08
CA THR A 344 2.67 -20.32 -29.97
C THR A 344 2.48 -20.91 -31.37
N SER A 345 1.23 -21.10 -31.77
CA SER A 345 0.86 -21.29 -33.17
C SER A 345 0.52 -19.92 -33.73
N SER A 346 1.41 -19.41 -34.58
CA SER A 346 1.23 -18.23 -35.42
C SER A 346 0.02 -18.42 -36.33
N TYR A 347 -0.97 -17.52 -36.22
CA TYR A 347 -1.82 -17.04 -37.33
C TYR A 347 -2.76 -15.99 -36.75
N PHE A 348 -2.40 -14.71 -36.91
CA PHE A 348 -3.38 -13.63 -36.93
C PHE A 348 -2.95 -12.64 -38.01
N ASP A 349 -3.85 -12.47 -38.97
CA ASP A 349 -3.70 -11.63 -40.13
C ASP A 349 -3.56 -10.15 -39.77
N SER A 350 -2.65 -9.51 -40.50
CA SER A 350 -2.50 -8.08 -40.63
C SER A 350 -3.80 -7.44 -41.11
N ILE A 351 -4.38 -6.54 -40.30
CA ILE A 351 -5.26 -5.49 -40.82
C ILE A 351 -4.62 -4.15 -40.48
N THR A 352 -4.02 -3.58 -41.51
CA THR A 352 -3.62 -2.19 -41.64
C THR A 352 -4.86 -1.30 -41.67
N CYS A 353 -4.98 -0.34 -40.76
CA CYS A 353 -5.82 0.83 -40.97
C CYS A 353 -5.05 2.10 -40.60
N THR A 354 -4.38 2.65 -41.61
CA THR A 354 -4.19 4.09 -41.74
C THR A 354 -5.54 4.77 -41.94
N SER A 355 -5.92 5.73 -41.10
CA SER A 355 -6.58 6.97 -41.54
C SER A 355 -6.92 7.85 -40.35
N LEU A 356 -6.22 8.98 -40.31
CA LEU A 356 -6.49 10.14 -39.51
C LEU A 356 -7.74 10.85 -40.05
N ARG A 357 -8.82 10.92 -39.28
CA ARG A 357 -9.84 11.99 -39.46
C ARG A 357 -10.38 12.45 -38.11
N ARG A 358 -10.08 13.73 -37.82
CA ARG A 358 -10.72 14.57 -36.80
C ARG A 358 -12.23 14.49 -36.92
N SER A 359 -12.90 14.27 -35.79
CA SER A 359 -14.27 14.67 -35.56
C SER A 359 -14.38 15.10 -34.10
N THR A 360 -14.28 16.42 -33.92
CA THR A 360 -14.81 17.14 -32.76
C THR A 360 -16.33 16.99 -32.76
N VAL A 361 -16.91 16.54 -31.65
CA VAL A 361 -18.24 16.87 -31.09
C VAL A 361 -18.66 15.68 -30.21
N LEU A 362 -18.52 15.83 -28.89
CA LEU A 362 -19.53 15.49 -27.89
C LEU A 362 -19.03 15.93 -26.52
N ARG A 363 -19.46 17.14 -26.16
CA ARG A 363 -19.32 17.78 -24.85
C ARG A 363 -20.64 17.59 -24.12
N ARG A 364 -20.70 16.74 -23.09
CA ARG A 364 -21.66 16.87 -21.97
C ARG A 364 -21.29 15.94 -20.81
N GLY A 365 -20.77 16.54 -19.72
CA GLY A 365 -20.95 16.05 -18.35
C GLY A 365 -19.93 15.05 -17.82
N LEU A 366 -18.63 15.36 -17.87
CA LEU A 366 -17.66 14.83 -16.91
C LEU A 366 -16.98 16.05 -16.30
N ASP A 367 -17.30 16.30 -15.05
CA ASP A 367 -16.83 17.45 -14.28
C ASP A 367 -15.30 17.51 -14.28
N GLU A 368 -14.84 18.76 -14.22
CA GLU A 368 -13.50 19.21 -14.52
C GLU A 368 -12.44 18.46 -13.71
N ASP A 369 -11.47 17.91 -14.44
CA ASP A 369 -10.28 17.24 -13.95
C ASP A 369 -9.37 18.28 -13.28
N GLU A 370 -9.56 18.50 -11.98
CA GLU A 370 -8.61 19.25 -11.16
C GLU A 370 -7.30 18.45 -11.06
N GLY A 371 -6.42 18.62 -12.05
CA GLY A 371 -5.06 19.14 -11.89
C GLY A 371 -4.11 18.52 -10.85
N PHE A 372 -4.42 17.37 -10.25
CA PHE A 372 -3.62 16.78 -9.16
C PHE A 372 -3.02 15.41 -9.49
N CYS A 373 -3.24 14.89 -10.71
CA CYS A 373 -2.62 13.65 -11.19
C CYS A 373 -1.54 13.85 -12.29
N SER A 374 -1.18 15.09 -12.64
CA SER A 374 -0.15 15.36 -13.67
C SER A 374 1.29 15.13 -13.19
N ALA A 375 1.53 14.97 -11.88
CA ALA A 375 2.89 14.79 -11.35
C ALA A 375 3.52 13.41 -11.63
N LEU A 376 2.81 12.49 -12.30
CA LEU A 376 3.33 11.18 -12.71
C LEU A 376 3.24 10.92 -14.22
N SER A 377 2.92 11.93 -15.06
CA SER A 377 2.68 11.72 -16.50
C SER A 377 3.24 12.80 -17.46
N GLU A 378 4.36 13.46 -17.12
CA GLU A 378 5.09 14.31 -18.07
C GLU A 378 6.59 14.00 -18.01
N VAL A 379 7.05 13.04 -18.82
CA VAL A 379 8.18 13.15 -19.75
C VAL A 379 8.03 11.97 -20.71
N GLU A 380 7.27 12.14 -21.78
CA GLU A 380 7.35 11.27 -22.95
C GLU A 380 7.06 12.11 -24.20
N GLU A 381 8.07 12.85 -24.67
CA GLU A 381 8.30 13.07 -26.11
C GLU A 381 9.73 13.59 -26.34
N MET A 382 10.43 12.93 -27.28
CA MET A 382 11.85 13.04 -27.68
C MET A 382 12.91 12.30 -26.85
N ILE A 383 12.93 10.98 -27.03
CA ILE A 383 14.16 10.15 -26.95
C ILE A 383 14.63 9.90 -28.40
N PRO A 384 15.83 10.34 -28.82
CA PRO A 384 16.60 9.59 -29.81
C PRO A 384 17.20 8.36 -29.11
N SER A 385 17.07 7.20 -29.77
CA SER A 385 17.46 5.88 -29.25
C SER A 385 18.82 5.89 -28.55
N PHE A 386 18.84 5.55 -27.26
CA PHE A 386 20.04 5.06 -26.58
C PHE A 386 19.69 3.83 -25.74
N ASN A 387 20.07 2.68 -26.26
CA ASN A 387 20.16 1.45 -25.49
C ASN A 387 21.25 1.63 -24.42
N SER A 388 20.87 1.67 -23.14
CA SER A 388 21.79 1.43 -22.04
C SER A 388 21.10 0.58 -20.96
N PRO A 389 21.76 -0.46 -20.43
CA PRO A 389 21.18 -1.37 -19.45
C PRO A 389 21.20 -0.74 -18.05
N GLN A 390 20.07 -0.73 -17.35
CA GLN A 390 20.02 -0.41 -15.92
C GLN A 390 20.53 -1.60 -15.11
N LEU A 391 21.73 -1.46 -14.55
CA LEU A 391 22.36 -2.43 -13.64
C LEU A 391 21.83 -2.25 -12.22
N THR A 392 21.45 -3.37 -11.60
CA THR A 392 21.11 -3.43 -10.17
C THR A 392 22.38 -3.50 -9.32
N PRO A 393 22.37 -3.11 -8.02
CA PRO A 393 23.56 -3.10 -7.15
C PRO A 393 24.22 -4.48 -6.90
N ARG A 394 23.66 -5.56 -7.45
CA ARG A 394 24.25 -6.90 -7.42
C ARG A 394 25.10 -7.23 -8.65
N GLU A 395 25.12 -6.36 -9.66
CA GLU A 395 25.78 -6.62 -10.95
C GLU A 395 26.73 -5.49 -11.34
N VAL A 396 27.46 -4.91 -10.37
CA VAL A 396 28.64 -4.11 -10.72
C VAL A 396 29.81 -5.09 -10.89
N SER A 397 29.89 -5.74 -12.05
CA SER A 397 31.15 -6.30 -12.53
C SER A 397 32.03 -5.11 -12.93
N ILE A 398 32.90 -4.70 -12.02
CA ILE A 398 33.95 -3.72 -12.29
C ILE A 398 34.97 -4.41 -13.19
N ASP A 399 34.81 -4.26 -14.50
CA ASP A 399 35.81 -4.67 -15.47
C ASP A 399 36.88 -3.55 -15.50
N ILE A 400 37.87 -3.67 -14.59
CA ILE A 400 39.09 -2.84 -14.60
C ILE A 400 40.22 -3.76 -15.05
N ASP A 401 40.41 -3.80 -16.36
CA ASP A 401 41.65 -4.23 -16.96
C ASP A 401 42.74 -3.19 -16.62
N GLY A 402 43.46 -3.45 -15.53
CA GLY A 402 44.63 -2.66 -15.16
C GLY A 402 45.01 -2.74 -13.68
N THR A 403 45.90 -3.68 -13.34
CA THR A 403 46.66 -3.77 -12.08
C THR A 403 45.84 -3.92 -10.79
N ASN A 404 45.44 -5.17 -10.54
CA ASN A 404 44.52 -5.69 -9.51
C ASN A 404 44.95 -5.60 -8.02
N SER A 405 45.74 -4.62 -7.59
CA SER A 405 46.05 -4.44 -6.16
C SER A 405 45.12 -3.46 -5.44
N SER A 406 44.59 -2.44 -6.14
CA SER A 406 43.84 -1.35 -5.48
C SER A 406 42.39 -1.72 -5.16
N ALA A 407 41.66 -2.34 -6.09
CA ALA A 407 40.24 -2.67 -5.90
C ALA A 407 40.02 -3.77 -4.85
N THR A 408 40.94 -4.74 -4.78
CA THR A 408 40.90 -5.82 -3.77
C THR A 408 41.24 -5.30 -2.37
N VAL A 409 42.14 -4.31 -2.27
CA VAL A 409 42.42 -3.58 -1.03
C VAL A 409 41.22 -2.77 -0.59
N LEU A 410 40.55 -2.08 -1.53
CA LEU A 410 39.40 -1.22 -1.23
C LEU A 410 38.17 -2.05 -0.77
N LEU A 411 37.90 -3.19 -1.42
CA LEU A 411 36.86 -4.13 -0.97
C LEU A 411 37.18 -4.73 0.40
N ARG A 412 38.45 -5.03 0.67
CA ARG A 412 38.89 -5.55 1.98
C ARG A 412 38.73 -4.51 3.08
N GLU A 413 39.11 -3.25 2.83
CA GLU A 413 38.91 -2.16 3.79
C GLU A 413 37.42 -1.84 3.99
N LEU A 414 36.59 -1.86 2.94
CA LEU A 414 35.14 -1.72 3.07
C LEU A 414 34.52 -2.82 3.94
N HIS A 415 34.98 -4.07 3.76
CA HIS A 415 34.50 -5.19 4.55
C HIS A 415 34.93 -5.07 6.02
N LYS A 416 36.17 -4.68 6.27
CA LYS A 416 36.71 -4.42 7.60
C LYS A 416 35.97 -3.28 8.31
N GLU A 417 35.66 -2.19 7.61
CA GLU A 417 34.90 -1.07 8.18
C GLU A 417 33.45 -1.46 8.50
N ARG A 418 32.84 -2.32 7.68
CA ARG A 418 31.50 -2.86 7.94
C ARG A 418 31.48 -3.72 9.21
N GLU A 419 32.47 -4.58 9.39
CA GLU A 419 32.62 -5.39 10.60
C GLU A 419 32.88 -4.52 11.84
N LEU A 420 33.72 -3.48 11.74
CA LEU A 420 33.95 -2.52 12.82
C LEU A 420 32.66 -1.79 13.23
N ARG A 421 31.82 -1.39 12.26
CA ARG A 421 30.50 -0.79 12.54
C ARG A 421 29.56 -1.75 13.25
N ILE A 422 29.47 -3.00 12.79
CA ILE A 422 28.63 -4.03 13.42
C ILE A 422 29.08 -4.29 14.86
N ALA A 423 30.40 -4.38 15.11
CA ALA A 423 30.96 -4.55 16.43
C ALA A 423 30.68 -3.34 17.34
N ALA A 424 30.85 -2.12 16.84
CA ALA A 424 30.54 -0.89 17.58
C ALA A 424 29.04 -0.77 17.91
N GLU A 425 28.15 -1.13 16.99
CA GLU A 425 26.70 -1.17 17.24
C GLU A 425 26.33 -2.22 18.29
N GLN A 426 26.94 -3.41 18.24
CA GLN A 426 26.75 -4.44 19.26
C GLN A 426 27.28 -3.99 20.63
N GLN A 427 28.41 -3.28 20.66
CA GLN A 427 28.97 -2.72 21.89
C GLN A 427 28.08 -1.61 22.46
N LEU A 428 27.54 -0.73 21.63
CA LEU A 428 26.54 0.28 22.02
C LEU A 428 25.25 -0.36 22.53
N LYS A 429 24.78 -1.44 21.91
CA LYS A 429 23.62 -2.22 22.40
C LYS A 429 23.91 -2.89 23.75
N LYS A 430 25.12 -3.42 23.97
CA LYS A 430 25.55 -3.96 25.26
C LYS A 430 25.69 -2.87 26.34
N MET A 431 26.21 -1.69 25.99
CA MET A 431 26.32 -0.55 26.90
C MET A 431 24.95 0.04 27.27
N ARG A 432 23.93 -0.11 26.42
CA ARG A 432 22.54 0.30 26.71
C ARG A 432 21.81 -0.57 27.74
N LEU A 433 22.38 -1.69 28.18
CA LEU A 433 21.74 -2.59 29.16
C LEU A 433 21.96 -2.21 30.64
N GLY A 434 22.55 -1.04 30.94
CA GLY A 434 22.76 -0.61 32.33
C GLY A 434 22.60 0.88 32.60
N ILE A 435 22.18 1.68 31.61
CA ILE A 435 21.99 3.13 31.79
C ILE A 435 20.50 3.40 31.70
N THR A 436 19.85 3.55 32.85
CA THR A 436 18.50 4.13 32.93
C THR A 436 18.59 5.55 32.39
N LEU A 437 17.97 5.79 31.24
CA LEU A 437 17.82 7.12 30.66
C LEU A 437 16.99 7.96 31.63
N ASP A 438 17.65 8.87 32.33
CA ASP A 438 16.96 9.88 33.12
C ASP A 438 16.14 10.74 32.15
N LEU A 439 14.80 10.65 32.26
CA LEU A 439 13.87 11.36 31.37
C LEU A 439 14.04 12.88 31.46
N SER A 440 14.65 13.41 32.54
CA SER A 440 14.96 14.83 32.63
C SER A 440 16.06 15.25 31.66
N MET A 441 17.10 14.42 31.49
CA MET A 441 18.21 14.64 30.56
C MET A 441 17.84 14.34 29.10
N ALA A 442 16.84 13.49 28.87
CA ALA A 442 16.34 13.19 27.51
C ALA A 442 15.91 14.47 26.78
N THR A 443 15.28 15.41 27.49
CA THR A 443 14.88 16.70 26.89
C THR A 443 16.07 17.58 26.51
N GLU A 444 17.20 17.46 27.21
CA GLU A 444 18.42 18.19 26.89
C GLU A 444 19.14 17.56 25.69
N VAL A 445 19.21 16.23 25.66
CA VAL A 445 19.74 15.48 24.50
C VAL A 445 18.91 15.75 23.24
N GLU A 446 17.58 15.79 23.34
CA GLU A 446 16.69 16.17 22.23
C GLU A 446 16.92 17.61 21.77
N ARG A 447 17.11 18.55 22.70
CA ARG A 447 17.47 19.94 22.34
C ARG A 447 18.82 20.01 21.63
N THR A 448 19.83 19.27 22.11
CA THR A 448 21.15 19.21 21.48
C THR A 448 21.09 18.55 20.11
N LEU A 449 20.33 17.46 19.95
CA LEU A 449 20.11 16.80 18.65
C LEU A 449 19.39 17.72 17.67
N THR A 450 18.37 18.44 18.13
CA THR A 450 17.65 19.43 17.32
C THR A 450 18.58 20.58 16.89
N HIS A 451 19.47 21.01 17.78
CA HIS A 451 20.48 22.03 17.48
C HIS A 451 21.48 21.53 16.43
N MET A 452 22.06 20.34 16.61
CA MET A 452 22.97 19.73 15.63
C MET A 452 22.29 19.49 14.28
N HIS A 453 21.01 19.10 14.26
CA HIS A 453 20.25 18.94 13.02
C HIS A 453 20.06 20.27 12.29
N LYS A 454 19.80 21.37 13.02
CA LYS A 454 19.73 22.72 12.45
C LYS A 454 21.06 23.16 11.86
N GLU A 455 22.17 22.93 12.58
CA GLU A 455 23.52 23.25 12.07
C GLU A 455 23.85 22.45 10.80
N LEU A 456 23.51 21.16 10.76
CA LEU A 456 23.69 20.31 9.59
C LEU A 456 22.87 20.80 8.38
N ASN A 457 21.64 21.26 8.60
CA ASN A 457 20.81 21.81 7.51
C ASN A 457 21.38 23.13 6.96
N VAL A 458 21.95 23.99 7.80
CA VAL A 458 22.68 25.19 7.35
C VAL A 458 23.91 24.81 6.54
N LEU A 459 24.63 23.77 7.00
CA LEU A 459 25.79 23.20 6.33
C LEU A 459 25.48 22.75 4.90
N ILE A 460 24.42 21.95 4.76
CA ILE A 460 23.94 21.43 3.48
C ILE A 460 23.47 22.58 2.59
N GLY A 461 22.74 23.55 3.14
CA GLY A 461 22.35 24.76 2.43
C GLY A 461 23.54 25.51 1.81
N ASN A 462 24.62 25.68 2.58
CA ASN A 462 25.84 26.34 2.09
C ASN A 462 26.54 25.55 0.96
N VAL A 463 26.58 24.21 1.05
CA VAL A 463 27.14 23.37 -0.02
C VAL A 463 26.30 23.50 -1.30
N VAL A 464 24.96 23.49 -1.18
CA VAL A 464 24.04 23.65 -2.32
C VAL A 464 24.18 25.03 -2.97
N VAL A 465 24.27 26.10 -2.18
CA VAL A 465 24.46 27.47 -2.71
C VAL A 465 25.79 27.57 -3.46
N ARG A 466 26.89 27.08 -2.88
CA ARG A 466 28.21 27.09 -3.55
C ARG A 466 28.24 26.23 -4.81
N ALA A 467 27.56 25.08 -4.79
CA ALA A 467 27.44 24.23 -5.97
C ALA A 467 26.65 24.92 -7.10
N ARG A 468 25.58 25.66 -6.76
CA ARG A 468 24.81 26.45 -7.73
C ARG A 468 25.60 27.63 -8.27
N GLU A 469 26.35 28.34 -7.44
CA GLU A 469 27.24 29.43 -7.87
C GLU A 469 28.37 28.94 -8.79
N ALA A 470 28.94 27.76 -8.51
CA ALA A 470 29.92 27.12 -9.38
C ALA A 470 29.30 26.72 -10.73
N ALA A 471 28.11 26.12 -10.71
CA ALA A 471 27.37 25.79 -11.93
C ALA A 471 27.03 27.03 -12.77
N ALA A 472 26.67 28.16 -12.14
CA ALA A 472 26.41 29.42 -12.82
C ALA A 472 27.66 30.04 -13.49
N LYS A 473 28.86 29.66 -13.05
CA LYS A 473 30.15 30.06 -13.65
C LYS A 473 30.60 29.15 -14.80
N GLY A 474 29.72 28.28 -15.29
CA GLY A 474 29.92 27.54 -16.55
C GLY A 474 30.54 26.15 -16.39
N SER A 475 30.72 25.64 -15.18
CA SER A 475 31.05 24.23 -14.96
C SER A 475 30.42 23.71 -13.67
N PRO A 476 29.51 22.71 -13.73
CA PRO A 476 28.97 22.10 -12.52
C PRO A 476 30.11 21.42 -11.75
N PRO A 477 30.13 21.52 -10.41
CA PRO A 477 31.22 20.94 -9.61
C PRO A 477 31.26 19.42 -9.81
N THR A 478 32.48 18.88 -9.94
CA THR A 478 32.66 17.42 -10.01
C THR A 478 32.30 16.77 -8.68
N LEU A 479 31.96 15.48 -8.67
CA LEU A 479 31.67 14.74 -7.43
C LEU A 479 32.81 14.85 -6.41
N LEU A 480 34.06 14.87 -6.89
CA LEU A 480 35.25 15.07 -6.06
C LEU A 480 35.24 16.46 -5.38
N GLN A 481 34.88 17.51 -6.12
CA GLN A 481 34.79 18.88 -5.58
C GLN A 481 33.65 19.04 -4.57
N LEU A 482 32.52 18.36 -4.80
CA LEU A 482 31.41 18.31 -3.85
C LEU A 482 31.80 17.57 -2.55
N LEU A 483 32.56 16.48 -2.68
CA LEU A 483 33.09 15.75 -1.52
C LEU A 483 34.11 16.57 -0.75
N ASP A 484 35.06 17.24 -1.41
CA ASP A 484 36.04 18.11 -0.76
C ASP A 484 35.36 19.32 -0.07
N LEU A 485 34.36 19.92 -0.71
CA LEU A 485 33.54 20.98 -0.10
C LEU A 485 32.80 20.49 1.14
N THR A 486 32.26 19.27 1.09
CA THR A 486 31.54 18.68 2.22
C THR A 486 32.50 18.35 3.36
N LEU A 487 33.66 17.77 3.07
CA LEU A 487 34.69 17.42 4.06
C LEU A 487 35.28 18.66 4.72
N SER A 488 35.65 19.70 3.96
CA SER A 488 36.19 20.96 4.49
C SER A 488 35.19 21.63 5.44
N VAL A 489 33.90 21.58 5.10
CA VAL A 489 32.85 22.18 5.91
C VAL A 489 32.57 21.34 7.18
N ILE A 490 32.71 20.01 7.12
CA ILE A 490 32.67 19.13 8.30
C ILE A 490 33.88 19.39 9.21
N GLU A 491 35.09 19.50 8.67
CA GLU A 491 36.30 19.78 9.46
C GLU A 491 36.19 21.12 10.20
N MET A 492 35.67 22.16 9.55
CA MET A 492 35.38 23.44 10.20
C MET A 492 34.38 23.31 11.34
N ALA A 493 33.33 22.49 11.18
CA ALA A 493 32.35 22.24 12.23
C ALA A 493 32.95 21.43 13.39
N VAL A 494 33.81 20.44 13.10
CA VAL A 494 34.50 19.61 14.11
C VAL A 494 35.48 20.44 14.93
N HIS A 495 36.16 21.42 14.35
CA HIS A 495 37.05 22.33 15.07
C HIS A 495 36.31 23.30 16.01
N ASN A 496 35.02 23.57 15.76
CA ASN A 496 34.17 24.38 16.62
C ASN A 496 33.43 23.56 17.70
N ALA A 497 33.48 22.23 17.63
CA ALA A 497 32.79 21.38 18.59
C ALA A 497 33.50 21.38 19.94
N GLN A 498 32.87 21.96 20.96
CA GLN A 498 33.34 21.88 22.35
C GLN A 498 33.31 20.42 22.81
N ARG A 499 34.46 19.83 23.16
CA ARG A 499 34.52 18.48 23.74
C ARG A 499 33.81 18.48 25.09
N VAL A 500 32.58 17.94 25.13
CA VAL A 500 31.87 17.69 26.39
C VAL A 500 32.24 16.27 26.87
N PRO A 501 32.94 16.11 28.01
CA PRO A 501 33.29 14.79 28.52
C PRO A 501 32.02 14.00 28.87
N ALA A 502 31.92 12.76 28.39
CA ALA A 502 30.76 11.88 28.62
C ALA A 502 30.44 11.69 30.11
N MET A 503 31.41 11.87 31.01
CA MET A 503 31.23 11.82 32.46
C MET A 503 30.32 12.92 33.03
N LYS A 504 30.06 14.03 32.32
CA LYS A 504 29.13 15.06 32.81
C LYS A 504 27.67 14.61 32.87
N PHE A 505 27.34 13.52 32.17
CA PHE A 505 25.95 13.03 32.04
C PHE A 505 25.71 11.71 32.76
N ALA A 506 26.72 11.16 33.45
CA ALA A 506 26.58 9.94 34.22
C ALA A 506 26.14 10.27 35.66
N VAL A 507 24.85 10.06 35.97
CA VAL A 507 24.36 10.09 37.36
C VAL A 507 24.65 8.73 37.99
N PRO A 508 25.32 8.65 39.15
CA PRO A 508 25.53 7.38 39.85
C PRO A 508 24.18 6.80 40.30
N VAL A 509 23.99 5.51 40.02
CA VAL A 509 22.82 4.73 40.46
C VAL A 509 22.79 4.74 41.98
N THR A 510 21.89 5.52 42.56
CA THR A 510 21.59 5.45 43.99
C THR A 510 20.75 4.20 44.22
N GLN A 511 21.32 3.22 44.90
CA GLN A 511 20.58 2.04 45.38
C GLN A 511 19.46 2.53 46.29
N GLY A 512 18.21 2.20 45.95
CA GLY A 512 17.04 2.56 46.73
C GLY A 512 17.12 1.99 48.15
N PRO A 513 16.55 2.67 49.17
CA PRO A 513 16.64 2.25 50.56
C PRO A 513 15.99 0.87 50.75
N GLU A 514 16.75 -0.03 51.37
CA GLU A 514 16.31 -1.37 51.75
C GLU A 514 15.00 -1.31 52.53
N SER A 515 13.97 -1.98 52.02
CA SER A 515 12.71 -2.14 52.72
C SER A 515 12.92 -3.05 53.93
N ASN A 516 13.03 -2.45 55.12
CA ASN A 516 13.02 -3.15 56.40
C ASN A 516 11.69 -3.92 56.57
N SER A 517 11.71 -5.22 56.32
CA SER A 517 10.67 -6.13 56.79
C SER A 517 10.98 -6.55 58.24
N PRO A 518 10.11 -6.31 59.23
CA PRO A 518 10.27 -6.92 60.54
C PRO A 518 9.75 -8.36 60.50
N CYS A 519 10.69 -9.29 60.50
CA CYS A 519 10.47 -10.69 60.86
C CYS A 519 10.49 -10.83 62.38
N CYS A 520 9.65 -11.73 62.90
CA CYS A 520 9.58 -12.26 64.28
C CYS A 520 8.91 -11.40 65.36
N CYS A 521 7.75 -11.87 65.85
CA CYS A 521 7.54 -12.14 67.27
C CYS A 521 6.56 -13.31 67.45
N VAL A 522 7.09 -14.39 67.99
CA VAL A 522 6.38 -15.51 68.62
C VAL A 522 6.07 -15.09 70.06
N MET A 523 4.79 -15.06 70.42
CA MET A 523 4.25 -15.65 71.65
C MET A 523 2.74 -15.75 71.55
#